data_AF-A0A7V3J1W6-F1
#
_entry.id   AF-A0A7V3J1W6-F1
#
_cell.length_a   1.000
_cell.length_b   1.000
_cell.length_c   1.000
_cell.angle_alpha   90.00
_cell.angle_beta   90.00
_cell.angle_gamma   90.00
#
_symmetry.space_group_name_H-M   'P 1'
#
loop_
_entity.id
_entity.type
_entity.pdbx_description
1 polymer ?
#
loop_
_entity_poly.entity_id
_entity_poly.type
_entity_poly.pdbx_seq_one_letter_code
_entity_poly.pdbx_strand_id
1 'polypeptide(L)'
;MIALGGLRSRRVVPPRSAGELDAMAAAGAVVAAALQAVHQAAVCGVSTRHLDDIAESVIRDAGATPSFLGYHGYPASICTSVNDRVVHGIPSATEILAPGDLVSIDCGAILDGWHGDAAVTVGVEPL
;
A
#
# COMPACT_ATOMS: atom_id res chain seq x y z
N MET A 1 -4.67 27.40 21.23
CA MET A 1 -4.47 27.55 19.77
C MET A 1 -3.07 27.08 19.44
N ILE A 2 -2.95 25.87 18.89
CA ILE A 2 -1.65 25.35 18.42
C ILE A 2 -1.45 25.97 17.04
N ALA A 3 -0.45 26.84 16.89
CA ALA A 3 -0.07 27.38 15.60
C ALA A 3 0.44 26.22 14.74
N LEU A 4 -0.27 25.90 13.66
CA LEU A 4 0.20 25.03 12.59
C LEU A 4 1.34 25.74 11.86
N GLY A 5 2.54 25.69 12.46
CA GLY A 5 3.75 26.23 11.87
C GLY A 5 4.12 25.46 10.61
N GLY A 6 4.11 26.17 9.47
CA GLY A 6 4.80 25.74 8.25
C GLY A 6 3.95 24.97 7.24
N LEU A 7 2.92 25.61 6.68
CA LEU A 7 2.41 25.20 5.37
C LEU A 7 3.56 25.33 4.34
N ARG A 8 4.05 24.17 3.88
CA ARG A 8 4.96 23.90 2.74
C ARG A 8 5.73 25.11 2.18
N SER A 9 7.03 25.19 2.47
CA SER A 9 7.93 26.25 1.95
C SER A 9 8.23 26.16 0.44
N ARG A 10 8.05 24.99 -0.18
CA ARG A 10 8.30 24.79 -1.62
C ARG A 10 7.00 24.91 -2.41
N ARG A 11 6.93 25.93 -3.27
CA ARG A 11 5.83 26.18 -4.22
C ARG A 11 5.98 25.45 -5.56
N VAL A 12 7.07 24.70 -5.75
CA VAL A 12 7.39 24.02 -7.02
C VAL A 12 7.53 22.53 -6.76
N VAL A 13 6.83 21.72 -7.55
CA VAL A 13 6.99 20.26 -7.58
C VAL A 13 8.38 19.94 -8.15
N PRO A 14 9.22 19.16 -7.47
CA PRO A 14 10.55 18.83 -7.98
C PRO A 14 10.45 18.12 -9.34
N PRO A 15 11.08 18.64 -10.41
CA PRO A 15 11.15 17.93 -11.67
C PRO A 15 12.01 16.67 -11.52
N ARG A 16 11.71 15.65 -12.31
CA ARG A 16 12.48 14.41 -12.39
C ARG A 16 13.06 14.26 -13.78
N SER A 17 14.33 13.88 -13.85
CA SER A 17 15.00 13.48 -15.09
C SER A 17 14.41 12.17 -15.62
N ALA A 18 14.69 11.84 -16.89
CA ALA A 18 14.24 10.59 -17.50
C ALA A 18 14.67 9.36 -16.68
N GLY A 19 15.92 9.30 -16.24
CA GLY A 19 16.42 8.18 -15.42
C GLY A 19 15.77 8.09 -14.04
N GLU A 20 15.44 9.22 -13.41
CA GLU A 20 14.67 9.22 -12.15
C GLU A 20 13.23 8.73 -12.37
N LEU A 21 12.61 9.09 -13.51
CA LEU A 21 11.28 8.59 -13.88
C LEU A 21 11.30 7.08 -14.13
N ASP A 22 12.32 6.56 -14.81
CA ASP A 22 12.49 5.12 -15.04
C ASP A 22 12.69 4.37 -13.70
N ALA A 23 13.48 4.93 -12.79
CA ALA A 23 13.68 4.34 -11.45
C ALA A 23 12.40 4.36 -10.60
N MET A 24 11.64 5.46 -10.64
CA MET A 24 10.31 5.53 -10.02
C MET A 24 9.33 4.53 -10.65
N ALA A 25 9.37 4.35 -11.96
CA ALA A 25 8.54 3.38 -12.67
C ALA A 25 8.87 1.93 -12.28
N ALA A 26 10.15 1.61 -12.08
CA ALA A 26 10.58 0.30 -11.58
C ALA A 26 10.02 0.03 -10.17
N ALA A 27 10.11 1.01 -9.25
CA ALA A 27 9.49 0.89 -7.93
C ALA A 27 7.96 0.76 -8.01
N GLY A 28 7.31 1.52 -8.90
CA GLY A 28 5.88 1.42 -9.16
C GLY A 28 5.45 0.07 -9.72
N ALA A 29 6.29 -0.58 -10.54
CA ALA A 29 6.02 -1.93 -11.05
C ALA A 29 6.00 -2.99 -9.94
N VAL A 30 6.85 -2.84 -8.91
CA VAL A 30 6.81 -3.69 -7.71
C VAL A 30 5.49 -3.51 -6.96
N VAL A 31 5.05 -2.26 -6.75
CA VAL A 31 3.75 -1.97 -6.12
C VAL A 31 2.61 -2.58 -6.93
N ALA A 32 2.62 -2.44 -8.26
CA ALA A 32 1.59 -3.01 -9.13
C ALA A 32 1.53 -4.54 -9.01
N ALA A 33 2.68 -5.22 -8.95
CA ALA A 33 2.75 -6.66 -8.75
C ALA A 33 2.19 -7.08 -7.37
N ALA A 34 2.54 -6.35 -6.30
CA ALA A 34 2.02 -6.60 -4.96
C ALA A 34 0.50 -6.43 -4.90
N LEU A 35 -0.03 -5.31 -5.42
CA LEU A 35 -1.48 -5.06 -5.48
C LEU A 35 -2.22 -6.12 -6.29
N GLN A 36 -1.64 -6.59 -7.41
CA GLN A 36 -2.22 -7.66 -8.21
C GLN A 36 -2.31 -8.97 -7.43
N ALA A 37 -1.24 -9.36 -6.72
CA ALA A 37 -1.22 -10.56 -5.90
C ALA A 37 -2.23 -10.48 -4.75
N VAL A 38 -2.30 -9.33 -4.07
CA VAL A 38 -3.26 -9.11 -2.98
C VAL A 38 -4.70 -9.15 -3.50
N HIS A 39 -4.99 -8.50 -4.63
CA HIS A 39 -6.32 -8.53 -5.24
C HIS A 39 -6.76 -9.98 -5.54
N GLN A 40 -5.87 -10.81 -6.09
CA GLN A 40 -6.18 -12.22 -6.35
C GLN A 40 -6.45 -13.04 -5.07
N ALA A 41 -5.87 -12.64 -3.94
CA ALA A 41 -6.02 -13.30 -2.66
C ALA A 41 -7.16 -12.73 -1.79
N ALA A 42 -7.72 -11.58 -2.15
CA ALA A 42 -8.77 -10.89 -1.39
C ALA A 42 -10.14 -11.56 -1.57
N VAL A 43 -10.28 -12.78 -1.04
CA VAL A 43 -11.48 -13.60 -1.10
C VAL A 43 -12.08 -13.83 0.29
N CYS A 44 -13.35 -14.22 0.33
CA CYS A 44 -14.06 -14.53 1.58
C CYS A 44 -13.28 -15.53 2.46
N GLY A 45 -13.19 -15.24 3.76
CA GLY A 45 -12.52 -16.08 4.75
C GLY A 45 -11.03 -15.78 4.92
N VAL A 46 -10.44 -14.92 4.08
CA VAL A 46 -9.05 -14.48 4.21
C VAL A 46 -8.95 -13.34 5.23
N SER A 47 -7.93 -13.38 6.09
CA SER A 47 -7.64 -12.27 6.99
C SER A 47 -6.88 -11.15 6.29
N THR A 48 -7.10 -9.90 6.68
CA THR A 48 -6.31 -8.79 6.13
C THR A 48 -4.82 -8.91 6.46
N ARG A 49 -4.45 -9.59 7.56
CA ARG A 49 -3.05 -9.94 7.84
C ARG A 49 -2.45 -10.87 6.80
N HIS A 50 -3.19 -11.84 6.28
CA HIS A 50 -2.69 -12.71 5.23
C HIS A 50 -2.39 -11.93 3.94
N LEU A 51 -3.23 -10.93 3.63
CA LEU A 51 -3.01 -10.03 2.50
C LEU A 51 -1.71 -9.22 2.67
N ASP A 52 -1.43 -8.75 3.89
CA ASP A 52 -0.19 -8.06 4.21
C ASP A 52 1.05 -8.95 4.04
N ASP A 53 0.99 -10.20 4.51
CA ASP A 53 2.08 -11.16 4.35
C ASP A 53 2.37 -11.44 2.85
N ILE A 54 1.33 -11.50 2.00
CA ILE A 54 1.48 -11.66 0.54
C ILE A 54 2.17 -10.44 -0.08
N ALA A 55 1.69 -9.23 0.23
CA ALA A 55 2.27 -8.01 -0.30
C ALA A 55 3.75 -7.88 0.10
N GLU A 56 4.06 -8.12 1.36
CA GLU A 56 5.42 -8.08 1.88
C GLU A 56 6.35 -9.06 1.15
N SER A 57 5.89 -10.31 0.93
CA SER A 57 6.67 -11.30 0.16
C SER A 57 6.97 -10.78 -1.24
N VAL A 58 5.96 -10.33 -1.98
CA VAL A 58 6.14 -9.84 -3.37
C VAL A 58 7.12 -8.67 -3.42
N ILE A 59 7.01 -7.73 -2.49
CA ILE A 59 7.91 -6.58 -2.41
C ILE A 59 9.36 -7.03 -2.15
N ARG A 60 9.56 -7.93 -1.18
CA ARG A 60 10.90 -8.42 -0.81
C ARG A 60 11.52 -9.30 -1.90
N ASP A 61 10.73 -10.15 -2.55
CA ASP A 61 11.16 -11.01 -3.65
C ASP A 61 11.63 -10.20 -4.87
N ALA A 62 11.08 -9.00 -5.05
CA ALA A 62 11.53 -8.04 -6.07
C ALA A 62 12.78 -7.23 -5.66
N GLY A 63 13.38 -7.49 -4.50
CA GLY A 63 14.52 -6.75 -3.97
C GLY A 63 14.18 -5.37 -3.40
N ALA A 64 12.90 -5.07 -3.19
CA ALA A 64 12.41 -3.82 -2.63
C ALA A 64 12.12 -3.92 -1.13
N THR A 65 11.84 -2.78 -0.49
CA THR A 65 11.43 -2.70 0.92
C THR A 65 10.01 -2.11 1.02
N PRO A 66 9.10 -2.66 1.84
CA PRO A 66 7.77 -2.07 2.03
C PRO A 66 7.91 -0.69 2.68
N SER A 67 7.39 0.35 2.02
CA SER A 67 7.63 1.72 2.46
C SER A 67 6.80 2.10 3.70
N PHE A 68 5.70 1.39 3.93
CA PHE A 68 4.79 1.65 5.06
C PHE A 68 5.27 1.01 6.36
N LEU A 69 6.01 -0.10 6.27
CA LEU A 69 6.46 -0.84 7.45
C LEU A 69 7.43 -0.01 8.30
N GLY A 70 6.99 0.36 9.50
CA GLY A 70 7.71 1.23 10.43
C GLY A 70 7.57 2.72 10.16
N TYR A 71 6.90 3.14 9.08
CA TYR A 71 6.73 4.56 8.74
C TYR A 71 5.89 5.27 9.81
N HIS A 72 6.51 6.16 10.57
CA HIS A 72 5.91 6.79 11.77
C HIS A 72 5.28 5.78 12.75
N GLY A 73 5.84 4.56 12.84
CA GLY A 73 5.34 3.51 13.71
C GLY A 73 4.18 2.68 13.14
N TYR A 74 3.83 2.86 11.86
CA TYR A 74 2.86 1.99 11.20
C TYR A 74 3.38 0.54 11.15
N PRO A 75 2.58 -0.48 11.55
CA PRO A 75 3.12 -1.80 11.89
C PRO A 75 3.10 -2.82 10.75
N ALA A 76 2.65 -2.45 9.55
CA ALA A 76 2.39 -3.37 8.44
C ALA A 76 2.96 -2.86 7.11
N SER A 77 3.00 -3.73 6.10
CA SER A 77 3.55 -3.45 4.77
C SER A 77 2.53 -2.80 3.82
N ILE A 78 1.24 -3.05 4.01
CA ILE A 78 0.12 -2.41 3.31
C ILE A 78 -0.91 -1.85 4.29
N CYS A 79 -1.79 -0.97 3.81
CA CYS A 79 -3.03 -0.66 4.51
C CYS A 79 -4.19 -1.47 3.92
N THR A 80 -5.05 -2.00 4.79
CA THR A 80 -6.28 -2.71 4.40
C THR A 80 -7.48 -2.06 5.07
N SER A 81 -8.26 -1.33 4.29
CA SER A 81 -9.39 -0.52 4.74
C SER A 81 -10.70 -1.12 4.23
N VAL A 82 -11.40 -1.81 5.13
CA VAL A 82 -12.68 -2.49 4.83
C VAL A 82 -13.86 -1.54 5.08
N ASN A 83 -14.77 -1.46 4.12
CA ASN A 83 -16.05 -0.77 4.17
C ASN A 83 -15.96 0.72 4.56
N ASP A 84 -16.38 1.07 5.78
CA ASP A 84 -16.43 2.44 6.29
C ASP A 84 -15.04 2.98 6.70
N ARG A 85 -14.02 2.12 6.74
CA ARG A 85 -12.63 2.56 6.91
C ARG A 85 -12.16 3.25 5.64
N VAL A 86 -11.82 4.54 5.76
CA VAL A 86 -11.42 5.36 4.62
C VAL A 86 -10.02 4.98 4.11
N VAL A 87 -9.00 5.10 4.98
CA VAL A 87 -7.58 4.84 4.68
C VAL A 87 -6.86 4.37 5.94
N HIS A 88 -5.64 3.85 5.77
CA HIS A 88 -4.74 3.47 6.87
C HIS A 88 -5.28 2.40 7.83
N GLY A 89 -6.23 1.55 7.39
CA GLY A 89 -6.63 0.39 8.17
C GLY A 89 -5.43 -0.54 8.38
N ILE A 90 -5.20 -0.95 9.63
CA ILE A 90 -4.08 -1.84 10.00
C ILE A 90 -4.48 -3.30 9.73
N PRO A 91 -3.72 -4.06 8.92
CA PRO A 91 -3.93 -5.48 8.74
C PRO A 91 -3.96 -6.25 10.07
N SER A 92 -4.94 -7.15 10.23
CA SER A 92 -5.14 -7.93 11.44
C SER A 92 -5.52 -9.37 11.13
N ALA A 93 -5.09 -10.30 11.98
CA ALA A 93 -5.50 -11.70 11.91
C ALA A 93 -6.99 -11.89 12.28
N THR A 94 -7.61 -10.91 12.94
CA THR A 94 -9.01 -10.97 13.38
C THR A 94 -9.99 -10.32 12.40
N GLU A 95 -9.50 -9.54 11.45
CA GLU A 95 -10.32 -8.90 10.42
C GLU A 95 -10.41 -9.86 9.22
N ILE A 96 -11.47 -10.65 9.18
CA ILE A 96 -11.71 -11.66 8.16
C ILE A 96 -12.66 -11.10 7.11
N LEU A 97 -12.25 -11.13 5.84
CA LEU A 97 -13.07 -10.66 4.73
C LEU A 97 -14.32 -11.52 4.58
N ALA A 98 -15.46 -10.85 4.41
CA ALA A 98 -16.77 -11.46 4.22
C ALA A 98 -17.30 -11.19 2.80
N PRO A 99 -18.25 -12.01 2.31
CA PRO A 99 -18.94 -11.73 1.05
C PRO A 99 -19.59 -10.34 1.06
N GLY A 100 -19.41 -9.58 -0.02
CA GLY A 100 -19.95 -8.23 -0.17
C GLY A 100 -19.08 -7.11 0.42
N ASP A 101 -17.97 -7.42 1.09
CA ASP A 101 -17.05 -6.40 1.59
C ASP A 101 -16.41 -5.60 0.45
N LEU A 102 -16.27 -4.30 0.64
CA LEU A 102 -15.40 -3.44 -0.16
C LEU A 102 -14.10 -3.22 0.58
N VAL A 103 -12.98 -3.59 -0.03
CA VAL A 103 -11.66 -3.52 0.59
C VAL A 103 -10.75 -2.63 -0.24
N SER A 104 -10.34 -1.50 0.34
CA SER A 104 -9.27 -0.68 -0.21
C SER A 104 -7.91 -1.19 0.28
N ILE A 105 -7.03 -1.48 -0.66
CA ILE A 105 -5.67 -1.96 -0.44
C ILE A 105 -4.73 -0.85 -0.92
N ASP A 106 -3.91 -0.34 0.00
CA ASP A 106 -2.91 0.70 -0.27
C ASP A 106 -1.52 0.14 -0.03
N CYS A 107 -0.61 0.34 -0.98
CA CYS A 107 0.69 -0.31 -0.99
C CYS A 107 1.78 0.64 -1.49
N GLY A 108 2.90 0.66 -0.77
CA GLY A 108 4.09 1.36 -1.21
C GLY A 108 5.36 0.52 -1.08
N ALA A 109 6.30 0.74 -1.99
CA ALA A 109 7.57 0.02 -2.02
C ALA A 109 8.73 0.98 -2.33
N ILE A 110 9.91 0.68 -1.79
CA ILE A 110 11.16 1.38 -2.05
C ILE A 110 12.09 0.44 -2.82
N LEU A 111 12.46 0.82 -4.04
CA LEU A 111 13.45 0.13 -4.87
C LEU A 111 14.52 1.12 -5.29
N ASP A 112 15.80 0.80 -5.05
CA ASP A 112 16.94 1.67 -5.37
C ASP A 112 16.79 3.12 -4.87
N GLY A 113 16.16 3.29 -3.71
CA GLY A 113 15.91 4.60 -3.07
C GLY A 113 14.70 5.37 -3.61
N TRP A 114 13.94 4.81 -4.57
CA TRP A 114 12.74 5.41 -5.14
C TRP A 114 11.47 4.76 -4.62
N HIS A 115 10.48 5.59 -4.31
CA HIS A 115 9.17 5.14 -3.87
C HIS A 115 8.23 4.92 -5.06
N GLY A 116 7.55 3.78 -5.07
CA GLY A 116 6.25 3.60 -5.71
C GLY A 116 5.15 3.65 -4.65
N ASP A 117 3.97 4.15 -5.02
CA ASP A 117 2.81 4.24 -4.15
C ASP A 117 1.52 4.18 -4.99
N ALA A 118 0.62 3.26 -4.66
CA ALA A 118 -0.66 3.10 -5.34
C ALA A 118 -1.66 2.32 -4.47
N ALA A 119 -2.95 2.54 -4.74
CA ALA A 119 -4.04 1.84 -4.08
C ALA A 119 -5.13 1.40 -5.07
N VAL A 120 -5.84 0.32 -4.72
CA VAL A 120 -7.04 -0.17 -5.43
C VAL A 120 -8.14 -0.53 -4.43
N THR A 121 -9.39 -0.45 -4.86
CA THR A 121 -10.54 -0.97 -4.10
C THR A 121 -11.13 -2.15 -4.84
N VAL A 122 -11.34 -3.26 -4.13
CA VAL A 122 -11.85 -4.52 -4.68
C VAL A 122 -13.08 -4.96 -3.90
N GLY A 123 -14.01 -5.64 -4.60
CA GLY A 123 -15.15 -6.30 -3.96
C GLY A 123 -14.81 -7.75 -3.61
N VAL A 124 -15.24 -8.21 -2.44
CA VAL A 124 -15.05 -9.59 -1.99
C VAL A 124 -16.24 -10.43 -2.43
N GLU A 125 -15.98 -11.36 -3.36
CA GLU A 125 -17.01 -12.24 -3.91
C GLU A 125 -17.49 -13.32 -2.90
N PRO A 126 -18.74 -13.81 -3.01
CA PRO A 126 -19.80 -13.26 -3.85
C PRO A 126 -20.30 -11.91 -3.31
N LEU A 127 -20.59 -10.98 -4.23
CA LEU A 127 -21.29 -9.73 -3.92
C LEU A 127 -22.79 -9.95 -3.64
#